data_AF-A0A5S5CIR6-F1
#
_entry.id   AF-A0A5S5CIR6-F1
#
_cell.length_a   1.000
_cell.length_b   1.000
_cell.length_c   1.000
_cell.angle_alpha   90.00
_cell.angle_beta   90.00
_cell.angle_gamma   90.00
#
_symmetry.space_group_name_H-M   'P 1'
#
loop_
_entity.id
_entity.type
_entity.pdbx_description
1 polymer ?
#
loop_
_entity_poly.entity_id
_entity_poly.type
_entity_poly.pdbx_seq_one_letter_code
_entity_poly.pdbx_strand_id
1 'polypeptide(L)'
;MRFMEFAYTRPDMNELENHLGALIERLENETTAEGQNSVMAEIHGLRTDYESMCEIAYIRYTMDTSNAAYMAEQDFIDETRPLYQQLVSQYYRAITRRSKPGWTKSMIADYSGRSLIMASILVRNRRVSCFCCGSWKERALACS
;
A
#
# COMPACT_ATOMS: atom_id res chain seq x y z
N MET A 1 22.71 15.21 9.12
CA MET A 1 22.82 14.21 10.20
C MET A 1 23.61 13.02 9.66
N ARG A 2 24.39 12.33 10.50
CA ARG A 2 25.12 11.13 10.06
C ARG A 2 24.23 9.90 10.25
N PHE A 3 24.37 8.91 9.37
CA PHE A 3 23.53 7.70 9.41
C PHE A 3 23.64 6.92 10.74
N MET A 4 24.84 6.89 11.33
CA MET A 4 25.06 6.18 12.60
C MET A 4 24.32 6.79 13.80
N GLU A 5 23.81 8.01 13.69
CA GLU A 5 23.09 8.70 14.75
C GLU A 5 21.59 8.34 14.79
N PHE A 6 21.07 7.65 13.76
CA PHE A 6 19.68 7.20 13.77
C PHE A 6 19.47 6.12 14.83
N ALA A 7 18.53 6.32 15.75
CA ALA A 7 18.19 5.30 16.74
C ALA A 7 17.46 4.14 16.06
N TYR A 8 17.89 2.91 16.37
CA TYR A 8 17.20 1.70 15.95
C TYR A 8 16.37 1.19 17.12
N THR A 9 15.09 0.93 16.88
CA THR A 9 14.19 0.25 17.82
C THR A 9 13.52 -0.89 17.09
N ARG A 10 13.52 -2.09 17.69
CA ARG A 10 12.84 -3.24 17.10
C ARG A 10 11.33 -2.98 17.04
N PRO A 11 10.69 -3.06 15.86
CA PRO A 11 9.24 -2.92 15.74
C PRO A 11 8.50 -4.07 16.43
N ASP A 12 7.43 -3.76 17.17
CA ASP A 12 6.50 -4.79 17.67
C ASP A 12 5.51 -5.17 16.56
N MET A 13 5.62 -6.40 16.08
CA MET A 13 4.76 -6.91 15.02
C MET A 13 3.29 -7.06 15.43
N ASN A 14 3.01 -7.36 16.69
CA ASN A 14 1.64 -7.48 17.19
C ASN A 14 0.99 -6.10 17.25
N GLU A 15 1.73 -5.08 17.71
CA GLU A 15 1.25 -3.70 17.70
C GLU A 15 1.00 -3.21 16.28
N LEU A 16 1.94 -3.49 15.36
CA LEU A 16 1.82 -3.14 13.95
C LEU A 16 0.57 -3.78 13.32
N GLU A 17 0.35 -5.08 13.56
CA GLU A 17 -0.81 -5.80 13.05
C GLU A 17 -2.12 -5.21 13.56
N ASN A 18 -2.22 -4.94 14.87
CA ASN A 18 -3.41 -4.36 15.47
C ASN A 18 -3.70 -2.94 14.94
N HIS A 19 -2.68 -2.06 14.89
CA HIS A 19 -2.83 -0.69 14.42
C HIS A 19 -3.16 -0.63 12.93
N LEU A 20 -2.42 -1.38 12.12
CA LEU A 20 -2.64 -1.39 10.68
C LEU A 20 -3.98 -2.05 10.32
N GLY A 21 -4.37 -3.11 11.04
CA GLY A 21 -5.68 -3.74 10.93
C GLY A 21 -6.82 -2.77 11.22
N ALA A 22 -6.76 -2.07 12.35
CA ALA A 22 -7.77 -1.07 12.72
C ALA A 22 -7.86 0.09 11.69
N LEU A 23 -6.72 0.52 11.14
CA LEU A 23 -6.70 1.54 10.09
C LEU A 23 -7.30 1.02 8.77
N ILE A 24 -7.06 -0.24 8.41
CA ILE A 24 -7.67 -0.86 7.22
C ILE A 24 -9.19 -0.97 7.40
N GLU A 25 -9.68 -1.38 8.57
CA GLU A 25 -11.12 -1.41 8.85
C GLU A 25 -11.75 -0.01 8.79
N ARG A 26 -11.08 1.01 9.35
CA ARG A 26 -11.50 2.42 9.21
C ARG A 26 -11.54 2.82 7.74
N LEU A 27 -10.55 2.44 6.96
CA LEU A 27 -10.50 2.73 5.53
C LEU A 27 -11.66 2.09 4.77
N GLU A 28 -12.07 0.88 5.12
CA GLU A 28 -13.19 0.19 4.46
C GLU A 28 -14.56 0.81 4.81
N ASN A 29 -14.73 1.28 6.04
CA ASN A 29 -16.00 1.84 6.53
C ASN A 29 -16.21 3.33 6.24
N GLU A 30 -15.13 4.07 6.02
CA GLU A 30 -15.22 5.49 5.72
C GLU A 30 -16.06 5.70 4.43
N THR A 31 -16.65 6.88 4.21
CA THR A 31 -17.45 7.14 2.99
C THR A 31 -17.03 8.41 2.24
N THR A 32 -16.37 9.33 2.94
CA THR A 32 -15.92 10.60 2.38
C THR A 32 -14.57 10.47 1.70
N ALA A 33 -14.27 11.33 0.73
CA ALA A 33 -12.97 11.32 0.07
C ALA A 33 -11.85 11.79 1.02
N GLU A 34 -12.11 12.87 1.75
CA GLU A 34 -11.17 13.44 2.71
C GLU A 34 -10.84 12.45 3.85
N GLY A 35 -11.85 11.73 4.35
CA GLY A 35 -11.64 10.69 5.36
C GLY A 35 -10.76 9.54 4.89
N GLN A 36 -10.89 9.07 3.64
CA GLN A 36 -9.97 8.04 3.13
C GLN A 36 -8.55 8.58 3.03
N ASN A 37 -8.38 9.80 2.52
CA ASN A 37 -7.06 10.42 2.38
C ASN A 37 -6.37 10.55 3.75
N SER A 38 -7.11 10.93 4.80
CA SER A 38 -6.58 10.98 6.17
C SER A 38 -6.11 9.62 6.65
N VAL A 39 -6.98 8.59 6.54
CA VAL A 39 -6.64 7.23 6.98
C VAL A 39 -5.47 6.65 6.17
N MET A 40 -5.40 6.94 4.87
CA MET A 40 -4.28 6.54 4.02
C MET A 40 -2.96 7.23 4.41
N ALA A 41 -3.01 8.49 4.83
CA ALA A 41 -1.84 9.20 5.36
C ALA A 41 -1.38 8.59 6.69
N GLU A 42 -2.31 8.23 7.58
CA GLU A 42 -2.01 7.50 8.83
C GLU A 42 -1.33 6.15 8.52
N ILE A 43 -1.90 5.36 7.60
CA ILE A 43 -1.32 4.08 7.15
C ILE A 43 0.08 4.27 6.56
N HIS A 44 0.27 5.30 5.74
CA HIS A 44 1.57 5.61 5.14
C HIS A 44 2.62 5.94 6.20
N GLY A 45 2.26 6.74 7.21
CA GLY A 45 3.14 7.07 8.34
C GLY A 45 3.62 5.81 9.06
N LEU A 46 2.67 4.98 9.51
CA LEU A 46 2.97 3.73 10.21
C LEU A 46 3.87 2.78 9.41
N ARG A 47 3.61 2.66 8.11
CA ARG A 47 4.43 1.84 7.21
C ARG A 47 5.82 2.42 7.00
N THR A 48 5.94 3.74 6.87
CA THR A 48 7.23 4.42 6.69
C THR A 48 8.10 4.24 7.92
N ASP A 49 7.54 4.28 9.12
CA ASP A 49 8.28 4.08 10.37
C ASP A 49 8.82 2.66 10.46
N TYR A 50 7.99 1.66 10.14
CA TYR A 50 8.41 0.25 10.09
C TYR A 50 9.51 0.02 9.04
N GLU A 51 9.28 0.44 7.79
CA GLU A 51 10.24 0.32 6.69
C GLU A 51 11.56 1.04 7.04
N SER A 52 11.51 2.20 7.68
CA SER A 52 12.72 2.91 8.13
C SER A 52 13.53 2.10 9.14
N MET A 53 12.88 1.42 10.09
CA MET A 53 13.58 0.57 11.06
C MET A 53 14.20 -0.65 10.38
N CYS A 54 13.47 -1.31 9.48
CA CYS A 54 14.01 -2.43 8.70
C CYS A 54 15.26 -2.02 7.91
N GLU A 55 15.24 -0.84 7.31
CA GLU A 55 16.31 -0.35 6.47
C GLU A 55 17.55 -0.01 7.32
N ILE A 56 17.35 0.52 8.53
CA ILE A 56 18.45 0.75 9.48
C ILE A 56 19.10 -0.58 9.89
N ALA A 57 18.30 -1.60 10.23
CA ALA A 57 18.82 -2.91 10.59
C ALA A 57 19.59 -3.55 9.42
N TYR A 58 19.03 -3.52 8.21
CA TYR A 58 19.65 -4.05 7.01
C TYR A 58 21.00 -3.37 6.70
N ILE A 59 21.04 -2.03 6.69
CA ILE A 59 22.30 -1.31 6.42
C ILE A 59 23.34 -1.67 7.49
N ARG A 60 22.97 -1.74 8.77
CA ARG A 60 23.89 -2.10 9.85
C ARG A 60 24.40 -3.53 9.74
N TYR A 61 23.55 -4.47 9.36
CA TYR A 61 23.95 -5.83 9.05
C TYR A 61 24.92 -5.87 7.86
N THR A 62 24.64 -5.15 6.77
CA THR A 62 25.52 -5.14 5.59
C THR A 62 26.86 -4.43 5.83
N MET A 63 26.94 -3.51 6.79
CA MET A 63 28.20 -2.89 7.20
C MET A 63 29.14 -3.87 7.92
N ASP A 64 28.58 -4.78 8.73
CA ASP A 64 29.32 -5.82 9.43
C ASP A 64 28.49 -7.10 9.56
N THR A 65 28.66 -8.00 8.59
CA THR A 65 27.93 -9.27 8.52
C THR A 65 28.41 -10.30 9.55
N SER A 66 29.48 -10.01 10.30
CA SER A 66 29.96 -10.86 11.40
C SER A 66 29.34 -10.51 12.75
N ASN A 67 28.57 -9.41 12.81
CA ASN A 67 27.92 -8.94 14.01
C ASN A 67 26.67 -9.76 14.35
N ALA A 68 26.77 -10.63 15.35
CA ALA A 68 25.69 -11.51 15.79
C ALA A 68 24.40 -10.76 16.20
N ALA A 69 24.48 -9.51 16.67
CA ALA A 69 23.30 -8.75 17.08
C ALA A 69 22.46 -8.31 15.89
N TYR A 70 23.10 -7.81 14.82
CA TYR A 70 22.39 -7.40 13.59
C TYR A 70 22.04 -8.58 12.69
N MET A 71 22.75 -9.70 12.80
CA MET A 71 22.31 -10.97 12.20
C MET A 71 20.96 -11.41 12.78
N ALA A 72 20.83 -11.46 14.11
CA ALA A 72 19.58 -11.84 14.75
C ALA A 72 18.42 -10.88 14.41
N GLU A 73 18.71 -9.60 14.21
CA GLU A 73 17.71 -8.63 13.77
C GLU A 73 17.28 -8.84 12.31
N GLN A 74 18.25 -9.11 11.43
CA GLN A 74 17.98 -9.43 10.04
C GLN A 74 17.13 -10.71 9.92
N ASP A 75 17.46 -11.74 10.69
CA ASP A 75 16.69 -12.99 10.75
C ASP A 75 15.25 -12.73 11.23
N PHE A 76 15.07 -11.92 12.29
CA PHE A 76 13.75 -11.51 12.75
C PHE A 76 12.94 -10.79 11.66
N ILE A 77 13.57 -9.86 10.92
CA ILE A 77 12.91 -9.16 9.81
C ILE A 77 12.55 -10.13 8.69
N ASP A 78 13.43 -11.06 8.33
CA ASP A 78 13.15 -12.03 7.27
C ASP A 78 12.03 -13.01 7.65
N GLU A 79 11.90 -13.39 8.92
CA GLU A 79 10.80 -14.20 9.44
C GLU A 79 9.47 -13.44 9.49
N THR A 80 9.49 -12.15 9.83
CA THR A 80 8.27 -11.33 10.01
C THR A 80 7.82 -10.62 8.74
N ARG A 81 8.70 -10.44 7.74
CA ARG A 81 8.41 -9.79 6.47
C ARG A 81 7.18 -10.38 5.74
N PRO A 82 6.94 -11.70 5.70
CA PRO A 82 5.72 -12.25 5.10
C PRO A 82 4.44 -11.75 5.77
N LEU A 83 4.44 -11.61 7.10
CA LEU A 83 3.28 -11.07 7.85
C LEU A 83 3.04 -9.60 7.48
N TYR A 84 4.10 -8.80 7.41
CA TYR A 84 4.01 -7.42 6.95
C TYR A 84 3.46 -7.33 5.51
N GLN A 85 3.97 -8.15 4.59
CA GLN A 85 3.49 -8.20 3.21
C GLN A 85 2.01 -8.58 3.11
N GLN A 86 1.53 -9.46 3.98
CA GLN A 86 0.12 -9.81 4.07
C GLN A 86 -0.73 -8.59 4.45
N LEU A 87 -0.32 -7.81 5.46
CA LEU A 87 -1.03 -6.59 5.88
C LEU A 87 -1.05 -5.54 4.75
N VAL A 88 0.07 -5.34 4.08
CA VAL A 88 0.17 -4.44 2.92
C VAL A 88 -0.74 -4.91 1.78
N SER A 89 -0.84 -6.22 1.54
CA SER A 89 -1.75 -6.79 0.56
C SER A 89 -3.22 -6.50 0.91
N GLN A 90 -3.59 -6.63 2.18
CA GLN A 90 -4.94 -6.30 2.68
C GLN A 90 -5.26 -4.82 2.45
N TYR A 91 -4.34 -3.92 2.78
CA TYR A 91 -4.47 -2.49 2.51
C TYR A 91 -4.75 -2.18 1.03
N TYR A 92 -3.97 -2.75 0.10
CA TYR A 92 -4.21 -2.53 -1.33
C TYR A 92 -5.54 -3.12 -1.82
N ARG A 93 -5.99 -4.25 -1.24
CA ARG A 93 -7.31 -4.81 -1.51
C ARG A 93 -8.42 -3.87 -1.04
N ALA A 94 -8.30 -3.31 0.16
CA ALA A 94 -9.27 -2.36 0.72
C ALA A 94 -9.43 -1.12 -0.18
N ILE A 95 -8.31 -0.53 -0.63
CA ILE A 95 -8.32 0.58 -1.60
C ILE A 95 -9.04 0.19 -2.89
N THR A 96 -8.71 -0.98 -3.45
CA THR A 96 -9.27 -1.43 -4.72
C THR A 96 -10.77 -1.68 -4.65
N ARG A 97 -11.27 -2.22 -3.52
CA ARG A 97 -12.70 -2.45 -3.29
C ARG A 97 -13.47 -1.16 -3.14
N ARG A 98 -12.89 -0.17 -2.46
CA ARG A 98 -13.54 1.10 -2.17
C ARG A 98 -13.49 2.11 -3.32
N SER A 99 -12.48 1.99 -4.17
CA SER A 99 -12.28 2.83 -5.37
C SER A 99 -13.51 2.80 -6.29
N LYS A 100 -14.33 3.86 -6.24
CA LYS A 100 -15.39 4.12 -7.23
C LYS A 100 -14.79 4.73 -8.51
N PRO A 101 -15.36 4.45 -9.71
CA PRO A 101 -14.93 5.08 -10.95
C PRO A 101 -15.26 6.58 -10.93
N GLY A 102 -14.32 7.38 -10.43
CA GLY A 102 -14.46 8.83 -10.20
C GLY A 102 -13.48 9.36 -9.15
N TRP A 103 -13.08 8.49 -8.21
CA TRP A 103 -12.14 8.78 -7.14
C TRP A 103 -10.68 8.95 -7.61
N THR A 104 -10.38 8.48 -8.83
CA THR A 104 -9.03 8.49 -9.41
C THR A 104 -8.55 9.88 -9.84
N LYS A 105 -9.44 10.81 -10.18
CA LYS A 105 -9.04 12.15 -10.66
C LYS A 105 -8.50 13.04 -9.55
N SER A 106 -9.17 13.09 -8.39
CA SER A 106 -8.69 13.86 -7.22
C SER A 106 -7.39 13.27 -6.67
N MET A 107 -7.31 11.94 -6.62
CA MET A 107 -6.15 11.24 -6.09
C MET A 107 -4.89 11.48 -6.92
N ILE A 108 -4.98 11.48 -8.26
CA ILE A 108 -3.84 11.79 -9.15
C ILE A 108 -3.37 13.24 -9.00
N ALA A 109 -4.28 14.18 -8.68
CA ALA A 109 -3.90 15.57 -8.44
C ALA A 109 -3.05 15.72 -7.17
N ASP A 110 -3.47 15.07 -6.07
CA ASP A 110 -2.77 15.14 -4.77
C ASP A 110 -1.53 14.23 -4.70
N TYR A 111 -1.59 13.04 -5.32
CA TYR A 111 -0.49 12.07 -5.36
C TYR A 111 0.56 12.34 -6.45
N SER A 112 0.40 13.39 -7.28
CA SER A 112 1.36 13.76 -8.34
C SER A 112 2.77 14.08 -7.83
N GLY A 113 2.97 14.20 -6.51
CA GLY A 113 4.29 14.39 -5.90
C GLY A 113 4.92 13.16 -5.22
N ARG A 114 4.20 12.05 -4.95
CA ARG A 114 4.72 10.96 -4.10
C ARG A 114 4.25 9.56 -4.55
N SER A 115 5.19 8.83 -5.16
CA SER A 115 5.21 7.37 -5.38
C SER A 115 4.40 6.76 -6.54
N LEU A 116 5.14 6.11 -7.46
CA LEU A 116 4.71 5.45 -8.70
C LEU A 116 3.88 4.17 -8.50
N ILE A 117 3.68 3.69 -7.27
CA ILE A 117 3.11 2.37 -7.01
C ILE A 117 1.61 2.29 -7.37
N MET A 118 0.86 3.38 -7.19
CA MET A 118 -0.57 3.43 -7.52
C MET A 118 -0.86 3.33 -9.03
N ALA A 119 0.06 3.75 -9.89
CA ALA A 119 -0.12 3.67 -11.34
C ALA A 119 -0.22 2.22 -11.84
N SER A 120 0.43 1.27 -11.16
CA SER A 120 0.42 -0.15 -11.53
C SER A 120 -0.92 -0.84 -11.24
N ILE A 121 -1.62 -0.43 -10.17
CA ILE A 121 -2.93 -0.98 -9.77
C ILE A 121 -4.01 -0.60 -10.80
N LEU A 122 -3.91 0.59 -11.39
CA LEU A 122 -4.85 1.11 -12.41
C LEU A 122 -4.80 0.36 -13.75
N VAL A 123 -3.68 -0.30 -14.08
CA VAL A 123 -3.54 -1.03 -15.36
C VAL A 123 -4.20 -2.42 -15.30
N ARG A 124 -4.27 -3.05 -14.11
CA ARG A 124 -4.90 -4.39 -13.97
C ARG A 124 -6.42 -4.38 -13.98
N ASN A 125 -7.07 -3.29 -13.55
CA ASN A 125 -8.53 -3.24 -13.47
C ASN A 125 -9.22 -2.71 -14.75
N ARG A 126 -8.46 -2.46 -15.83
CA ARG A 126 -8.98 -2.02 -17.13
C ARG A 126 -9.25 -3.17 -18.10
N ARG A 127 -9.51 -4.38 -17.59
CA ARG A 127 -9.76 -5.58 -18.41
C ARG A 127 -10.99 -6.38 -17.95
N VAL A 128 -12.06 -5.73 -17.49
CA VAL A 128 -13.39 -6.35 -17.36
C VAL A 128 -14.50 -5.35 -17.69
N SER A 129 -14.52 -4.85 -18.92
CA SER A 129 -15.69 -4.20 -19.50
C SER A 129 -15.70 -4.35 -21.03
N CYS A 130 -15.55 -5.59 -21.49
CA CYS A 130 -15.87 -5.99 -22.87
C CYS A 130 -16.72 -7.27 -22.81
N PHE A 131 -17.87 -7.19 -22.16
CA PHE A 131 -18.96 -8.15 -22.39
C PHE A 131 -20.27 -7.37 -22.24
N CYS A 132 -21.12 -7.48 -23.26
CA CYS A 132 -22.44 -6.85 -23.42
C CYS A 132 -22.50 -5.36 -23.82
N CYS A 133 -22.18 -5.06 -25.08
CA CYS A 133 -23.03 -4.16 -25.88
C CYS A 133 -23.10 -4.70 -27.31
N GLY A 134 -24.31 -4.94 -27.79
CA GLY A 134 -24.61 -5.73 -28.98
C GLY A 134 -24.25 -5.09 -30.33
N SER A 135 -24.03 -5.98 -31.30
CA SER A 135 -24.32 -5.91 -32.75
C SER A 135 -24.23 -4.52 -33.42
N TRP A 136 -23.17 -4.33 -34.21
CA TRP A 136 -22.83 -3.10 -34.94
C TRP A 136 -22.91 -3.22 -36.48
N LYS A 137 -23.69 -4.17 -37.01
CA LYS A 137 -24.05 -4.23 -38.43
C LYS A 137 -25.50 -4.66 -38.56
N GLU A 138 -26.25 -4.01 -39.46
CA GLU A 138 -27.59 -4.40 -39.98
C GLU A 138 -28.88 -3.75 -39.42
N ARG A 139 -28.91 -2.48 -39.05
CA ARG A 139 -30.22 -1.77 -38.94
C ARG A 139 -30.21 -0.32 -39.39
N ALA A 140 -29.81 -0.11 -40.66
CA ALA A 140 -29.91 1.18 -41.35
C ALA A 140 -31.08 1.27 -42.36
N LEU A 141 -32.03 0.33 -42.37
CA LEU A 141 -33.18 0.35 -43.28
C LEU A 141 -34.41 -0.26 -42.60
N ALA A 142 -35.16 0.55 -41.84
CA ALA A 142 -36.60 0.38 -41.55
C ALA A 142 -37.04 1.42 -40.51
N CYS A 143 -37.27 2.66 -40.96
CA CYS A 143 -38.24 3.60 -40.35
C CYS A 143 -38.51 4.70 -41.37
N SER A 144 -39.26 4.32 -42.40
CA SER A 144 -40.35 5.13 -42.96
C SER A 144 -41.57 5.00 -42.07
#